data_AF-E2BN17-F1
#
_entry.id   AF-E2BN17-F1
#
_cell.length_a   1.000
_cell.length_b   1.000
_cell.length_c   1.000
_cell.angle_alpha   90.00
_cell.angle_beta   90.00
_cell.angle_gamma   90.00
#
_symmetry.space_group_name_H-M   'P 1'
#
loop_
_entity.id
_entity.type
_entity.pdbx_description
1 polymer ?
#
loop_
_entity_poly.entity_id
_entity_poly.type
_entity_poly.pdbx_seq_one_letter_code
_entity_poly.pdbx_strand_id
1 'polypeptide(L)'
;MSERRVKHDERNDDDDVVCGIHTPATISEELSPRMKNGIIRTKWTKSVAVQTIIGLPLRLRVLPSLRDIEENNDGNPSNSRFSTFLKYLRFLGRLAFSQFGLLWFLVIWTVAGAAAFCATEGPREREQVVLLKNMQKDLAVGLATELRQLRTEQDQDVEPLWSDKVRQYVAKHEKLLLAAVASGYGEGGNSGQLWTFPGCVLFAISLITTLGFGAPVPRTTAGRTVGVVFAAIGIPVHFLLILNFGLMAVLRLQRYANARRNSQLGNAEPKYSLPIPRWVKIVPFVCSVAYYVLGILCFGIARSRPIAASVLFPLDFTAAGGLSTIVGHVRILYGLYLEGAVTIAAITVAVLQVSATQSLTNIGLKYGLLIEA
;
A
#
# COMPACT_ATOMS: atom_id res chain seq x y z
N MET A 1 -41.88 29.90 -78.32
CA MET A 1 -41.97 29.43 -79.72
C MET A 1 -40.66 29.78 -80.38
N SER A 2 -39.97 28.77 -80.95
CA SER A 2 -38.62 28.81 -81.52
C SER A 2 -37.46 28.86 -80.50
N GLU A 3 -36.44 28.00 -80.47
CA GLU A 3 -36.20 26.66 -81.05
C GLU A 3 -34.89 26.08 -80.46
N ARG A 4 -34.87 24.74 -80.36
CA ARG A 4 -33.75 23.78 -80.59
C ARG A 4 -32.38 23.99 -79.89
N ARG A 5 -31.99 23.07 -79.00
CA ARG A 5 -31.45 21.68 -79.23
C ARG A 5 -29.95 21.66 -79.55
N VAL A 6 -29.17 21.01 -78.67
CA VAL A 6 -28.44 19.73 -78.88
C VAL A 6 -27.13 19.88 -79.67
N LYS A 7 -25.97 19.55 -79.07
CA LYS A 7 -25.26 18.24 -79.24
C LYS A 7 -23.89 18.22 -78.53
N HIS A 8 -23.59 17.05 -77.97
CA HIS A 8 -22.26 16.50 -77.69
C HIS A 8 -21.25 16.70 -78.83
N ASP A 9 -19.96 16.89 -78.55
CA ASP A 9 -18.94 15.82 -78.61
C ASP A 9 -17.54 16.27 -78.12
N GLU A 10 -16.68 15.28 -77.92
CA GLU A 10 -15.37 15.27 -77.26
C GLU A 10 -14.18 15.99 -77.96
N ARG A 11 -13.15 16.29 -77.14
CA ARG A 11 -11.68 16.08 -77.33
C ARG A 11 -10.75 17.25 -77.76
N ASN A 12 -9.85 17.57 -76.81
CA ASN A 12 -8.43 18.01 -76.85
C ASN A 12 -7.93 19.38 -77.40
N ASP A 13 -7.03 19.97 -76.58
CA ASP A 13 -5.95 20.96 -76.78
C ASP A 13 -6.38 22.41 -77.15
N ASP A 14 -5.93 23.54 -76.60
CA ASP A 14 -4.77 24.01 -75.80
C ASP A 14 -5.19 25.31 -75.02
N ASP A 15 -4.45 25.73 -73.97
CA ASP A 15 -4.00 27.13 -73.76
C ASP A 15 -3.33 27.37 -72.38
N ASP A 16 -2.25 28.15 -72.43
CA ASP A 16 -1.19 28.48 -71.46
C ASP A 16 -1.60 29.14 -70.13
N VAL A 17 -0.82 28.93 -69.04
CA VAL A 17 -0.25 30.04 -68.22
C VAL A 17 1.11 29.67 -67.56
N VAL A 18 2.03 30.62 -67.67
CA VAL A 18 3.48 30.71 -67.43
C VAL A 18 3.94 30.90 -65.95
N CYS A 19 5.17 30.41 -65.66
CA CYS A 19 6.20 30.75 -64.62
C CYS A 19 5.86 30.73 -63.11
N GLY A 20 6.77 30.41 -62.18
CA GLY A 20 8.21 30.14 -62.21
C GLY A 20 8.74 29.88 -60.78
N ILE A 21 9.81 29.10 -60.70
CA ILE A 21 10.51 28.60 -59.49
C ILE A 21 11.31 29.73 -58.80
N HIS A 22 11.52 29.67 -57.47
CA HIS A 22 12.82 29.81 -56.78
C HIS A 22 12.72 29.90 -55.23
N THR A 23 13.45 29.01 -54.55
CA THR A 23 14.05 29.13 -53.21
C THR A 23 15.46 29.80 -53.34
N PRO A 24 16.30 29.92 -52.27
CA PRO A 24 16.18 30.51 -50.92
C PRO A 24 17.39 31.45 -50.58
N ALA A 25 17.43 32.12 -49.40
CA ALA A 25 18.64 32.32 -48.53
C ALA A 25 18.48 33.40 -47.41
N THR A 26 18.64 32.94 -46.17
CA THR A 26 19.42 33.42 -45.00
C THR A 26 19.95 34.88 -44.86
N ILE A 27 19.74 35.51 -43.68
CA ILE A 27 20.73 36.00 -42.65
C ILE A 27 20.18 37.15 -41.75
N SER A 28 20.59 37.09 -40.48
CA SER A 28 20.33 37.89 -39.26
C SER A 28 20.45 39.43 -39.29
N GLU A 29 19.77 40.09 -38.32
CA GLU A 29 20.35 41.20 -37.52
C GLU A 29 19.58 41.47 -36.20
N GLU A 30 20.19 42.26 -35.33
CA GLU A 30 20.19 42.23 -33.86
C GLU A 30 19.44 43.45 -33.23
N LEU A 31 19.27 43.43 -31.90
CA LEU A 31 18.99 44.53 -30.93
C LEU A 31 17.54 44.98 -30.56
N SER A 32 17.36 45.02 -29.22
CA SER A 32 16.22 45.39 -28.34
C SER A 32 16.10 46.93 -28.14
N PRO A 33 15.28 47.56 -27.23
CA PRO A 33 14.15 47.11 -26.38
C PRO A 33 12.90 48.05 -26.35
N ARG A 34 11.71 47.56 -25.98
CA ARG A 34 10.75 48.37 -25.17
C ARG A 34 9.60 47.58 -24.54
N MET A 35 9.59 47.64 -23.22
CA MET A 35 8.59 47.23 -22.24
C MET A 35 7.18 47.81 -22.48
N LYS A 36 6.14 46.97 -22.43
CA LYS A 36 4.84 47.34 -21.84
C LYS A 36 3.96 46.12 -21.53
N ASN A 37 3.44 46.14 -20.31
CA ASN A 37 2.54 45.18 -19.69
C ASN A 37 1.29 44.91 -20.54
N GLY A 38 0.92 43.64 -20.67
CA GLY A 38 -0.33 43.21 -21.30
C GLY A 38 -0.72 41.82 -20.82
N ILE A 39 -1.77 41.76 -19.98
CA ILE A 39 -2.42 40.56 -19.47
C ILE A 39 -2.94 39.73 -20.65
N ILE A 40 -2.44 38.50 -20.85
CA ILE A 40 -3.01 37.56 -21.81
C ILE A 40 -3.81 36.49 -21.04
N ARG A 41 -5.13 36.63 -21.14
CA ARG A 41 -6.13 35.64 -20.72
C ARG A 41 -6.28 34.60 -21.83
N THR A 42 -5.59 33.47 -21.76
CA THR A 42 -5.88 32.32 -22.65
C THR A 42 -6.81 31.33 -21.97
N LYS A 43 -8.02 31.26 -22.52
CA LYS A 43 -9.09 30.30 -22.26
C LYS A 43 -8.58 28.87 -22.49
N TRP A 44 -8.51 28.04 -21.45
CA TRP A 44 -8.16 26.62 -21.58
C TRP A 44 -9.41 25.83 -22.02
N THR A 45 -9.56 25.62 -23.33
CA THR A 45 -10.52 24.64 -23.85
C THR A 45 -9.94 23.24 -23.66
N LYS A 46 -10.68 22.42 -22.90
CA LYS A 46 -10.39 21.01 -22.64
C LYS A 46 -10.27 20.24 -23.96
N SER A 47 -9.12 19.63 -24.20
CA SER A 47 -9.02 18.44 -25.04
C SER A 47 -8.54 17.29 -24.16
N VAL A 48 -9.38 16.27 -24.05
CA VAL A 48 -9.07 14.99 -23.42
C VAL A 48 -8.31 14.18 -24.46
N ALA A 49 -6.98 14.29 -24.45
CA ALA A 49 -6.10 13.39 -25.16
C ALA A 49 -5.12 12.79 -24.16
N VAL A 50 -5.08 11.47 -24.17
CA VAL A 50 -4.37 10.56 -23.27
C VAL A 50 -2.86 10.63 -23.51
N GLN A 51 -2.12 10.69 -22.39
CA GLN A 51 -0.75 10.18 -22.13
C GLN A 51 0.34 10.34 -23.20
N THR A 52 1.36 11.16 -22.89
CA THR A 52 2.71 10.74 -22.42
C THR A 52 3.64 11.93 -22.55
N ILE A 53 3.55 12.90 -21.63
CA ILE A 53 4.67 13.85 -21.47
C ILE A 53 5.70 13.14 -20.60
N ILE A 54 6.69 12.55 -21.26
CA ILE A 54 7.96 12.14 -20.67
C ILE A 54 8.63 13.44 -20.19
N GLY A 55 8.58 13.73 -18.88
CA GLY A 55 9.36 14.86 -18.37
C GLY A 55 9.02 15.37 -16.98
N LEU A 56 7.77 15.29 -16.53
CA LEU A 56 7.43 15.69 -15.16
C LEU A 56 6.72 14.55 -14.45
N PRO A 57 7.34 13.90 -13.45
CA PRO A 57 6.59 13.01 -12.57
C PRO A 57 5.61 13.89 -11.78
N LEU A 58 4.35 13.93 -12.23
CA LEU A 58 3.28 14.58 -11.48
C LEU A 58 3.22 13.92 -10.09
N ARG A 59 3.38 14.73 -9.06
CA ARG A 59 3.51 14.29 -7.66
C ARG A 59 2.45 14.99 -6.82
N LEU A 60 1.79 14.23 -5.94
CA LEU A 60 0.90 14.79 -4.91
C LEU A 60 1.70 15.61 -3.88
N ARG A 61 1.22 16.81 -3.56
CA ARG A 61 1.88 17.73 -2.61
C ARG A 61 1.77 17.22 -1.17
N VAL A 62 2.78 17.55 -0.36
CA VAL A 62 2.86 17.17 1.06
C VAL A 62 1.90 17.98 1.93
N LEU A 63 1.66 19.25 1.56
CA LEU A 63 0.72 20.17 2.19
C LEU A 63 0.02 20.99 1.09
N PRO A 64 -1.26 21.38 1.27
CA PRO A 64 -1.89 22.35 0.40
C PRO A 64 -1.18 23.72 0.51
N SER A 65 -1.03 24.40 -0.63
CA SER A 65 -0.54 25.79 -0.68
C SER A 65 -1.57 26.71 -0.03
N LEU A 66 -1.16 27.44 1.00
CA LEU A 66 -1.98 28.45 1.69
C LEU A 66 -2.25 29.67 0.79
N ARG A 67 -1.48 29.87 -0.28
CA ARG A 67 -1.58 31.04 -1.18
C ARG A 67 -2.83 31.04 -2.07
N ASP A 68 -3.49 29.89 -2.26
CA ASP A 68 -4.69 29.79 -3.10
C ASP A 68 -5.98 30.24 -2.36
N ILE A 69 -5.86 30.59 -1.06
CA ILE A 69 -6.97 31.11 -0.25
C ILE A 69 -7.19 32.60 -0.53
N GLU A 70 -6.14 33.33 -0.91
CA GLU A 70 -6.15 34.79 -1.02
C GLU A 70 -6.60 35.29 -2.41
N GLU A 71 -6.46 34.47 -3.45
CA GLU A 71 -6.69 34.88 -4.85
C GLU A 71 -8.17 34.85 -5.31
N ASN A 72 -9.12 34.40 -4.46
CA ASN A 72 -10.55 34.33 -4.82
C ASN A 72 -11.42 35.35 -4.05
N ASN A 73 -10.86 36.52 -3.73
CA ASN A 73 -11.59 37.60 -3.07
C ASN A 73 -12.24 38.59 -4.05
N ASP A 74 -12.65 38.12 -5.24
CA ASP A 74 -13.53 38.89 -6.13
C ASP A 74 -15.00 38.56 -5.84
N GLY A 75 -15.76 39.62 -5.58
CA GLY A 75 -16.91 39.61 -4.69
C GLY A 75 -18.24 39.12 -5.25
N ASN A 76 -19.03 38.49 -4.38
CA ASN A 76 -20.50 38.54 -4.37
C ASN A 76 -21.02 38.10 -2.96
N PRO A 77 -21.80 38.91 -2.21
CA PRO A 77 -22.09 38.65 -0.80
C PRO A 77 -23.27 37.71 -0.52
N SER A 78 -23.96 37.16 -1.52
CA SER A 78 -25.28 36.52 -1.34
C SER A 78 -25.29 35.02 -0.98
N ASN A 79 -24.14 34.36 -0.73
CA ASN A 79 -24.13 32.96 -0.29
C ASN A 79 -22.96 32.61 0.65
N SER A 80 -22.79 33.38 1.73
CA SER A 80 -21.58 33.34 2.57
C SER A 80 -21.38 32.03 3.35
N ARG A 81 -22.45 31.38 3.84
CA ARG A 81 -22.35 30.12 4.59
C ARG A 81 -22.03 28.91 3.71
N PHE A 82 -22.67 28.79 2.54
CA PHE A 82 -22.45 27.67 1.61
C PHE A 82 -21.08 27.78 0.92
N SER A 83 -20.64 28.99 0.57
CA SER A 83 -19.29 29.21 0.01
C SER A 83 -18.18 28.98 1.04
N THR A 84 -18.40 29.31 2.31
CA THR A 84 -17.45 29.01 3.40
C THR A 84 -17.37 27.51 3.67
N PHE A 85 -18.50 26.80 3.72
CA PHE A 85 -18.54 25.35 3.83
C PHE A 85 -17.87 24.66 2.63
N LEU A 86 -18.10 25.12 1.39
CA LEU A 86 -17.39 24.61 0.21
C LEU A 86 -15.88 24.92 0.26
N LYS A 87 -15.46 26.07 0.80
CA LYS A 87 -14.04 26.40 1.00
C LYS A 87 -13.39 25.43 2.00
N TYR A 88 -14.05 25.15 3.13
CA TYR A 88 -13.60 24.15 4.09
C TYR A 88 -13.62 22.73 3.50
N LEU A 89 -14.64 22.36 2.71
CA LEU A 89 -14.71 21.05 2.05
C LEU A 89 -13.63 20.88 0.97
N ARG A 90 -13.28 21.96 0.25
CA ARG A 90 -12.21 21.97 -0.78
C ARG A 90 -10.82 22.01 -0.15
N PHE A 91 -10.67 22.63 1.02
CA PHE A 91 -9.46 22.57 1.84
C PHE A 91 -9.30 21.18 2.48
N LEU A 92 -10.37 20.62 3.04
CA LEU A 92 -10.43 19.27 3.60
C LEU A 92 -10.19 18.21 2.52
N GLY A 93 -10.71 18.41 1.30
CA GLY A 93 -10.37 17.60 0.14
C GLY A 93 -8.89 17.69 -0.21
N ARG A 94 -8.32 18.91 -0.29
CA ARG A 94 -6.88 19.09 -0.54
C ARG A 94 -5.98 18.54 0.58
N LEU A 95 -6.45 18.57 1.83
CA LEU A 95 -5.77 17.99 2.99
C LEU A 95 -5.87 16.46 2.96
N ALA A 96 -7.04 15.90 2.64
CA ALA A 96 -7.24 14.46 2.48
C ALA A 96 -6.41 13.85 1.34
N PHE A 97 -6.13 14.62 0.28
CA PHE A 97 -5.21 14.23 -0.80
C PHE A 97 -3.73 14.58 -0.52
N SER A 98 -3.42 15.18 0.63
CA SER A 98 -2.03 15.34 1.06
C SER A 98 -1.50 14.02 1.64
N GLN A 99 -0.20 13.79 1.53
CA GLN A 99 0.43 12.57 2.06
C GLN A 99 0.11 12.34 3.55
N PHE A 100 0.03 13.42 4.32
CA PHE A 100 -0.35 13.38 5.73
C PHE A 100 -1.83 13.05 5.93
N GLY A 101 -2.71 13.58 5.09
CA GLY A 101 -4.14 13.26 5.12
C GLY A 101 -4.43 11.82 4.74
N LEU A 102 -3.72 11.26 3.75
CA LEU A 102 -3.81 9.85 3.39
C LEU A 102 -3.33 8.94 4.52
N LEU A 103 -2.21 9.28 5.16
CA LEU A 103 -1.71 8.56 6.33
C LEU A 103 -2.76 8.56 7.45
N TRP A 104 -3.29 9.74 7.80
CA TRP A 104 -4.28 9.87 8.85
C TRP A 104 -5.59 9.14 8.53
N PHE A 105 -6.04 9.23 7.28
CA PHE A 105 -7.19 8.48 6.80
C PHE A 105 -6.98 6.96 6.97
N LEU A 106 -5.82 6.43 6.58
CA LEU A 106 -5.50 5.02 6.75
C LEU A 106 -5.40 4.62 8.22
N VAL A 107 -4.85 5.47 9.09
CA VAL A 107 -4.84 5.23 10.54
C VAL A 107 -6.27 5.14 11.09
N ILE A 108 -7.15 6.09 10.77
CA ILE A 108 -8.55 6.02 11.20
C ILE A 108 -9.25 4.80 10.60
N TRP A 109 -9.01 4.52 9.32
CA TRP A 109 -9.59 3.40 8.60
C TRP A 109 -9.18 2.07 9.24
N THR A 110 -7.90 1.88 9.57
CA THR A 110 -7.41 0.67 10.28
C THR A 110 -8.05 0.50 11.65
N VAL A 111 -8.20 1.58 12.43
CA VAL A 111 -8.89 1.52 13.74
C VAL A 111 -10.37 1.16 13.57
N ALA A 112 -11.05 1.75 12.58
CA ALA A 112 -12.44 1.44 12.27
C ALA A 112 -12.61 -0.02 11.81
N GLY A 113 -11.74 -0.50 10.93
CA GLY A 113 -11.70 -1.90 10.51
C GLY A 113 -11.44 -2.85 11.67
N ALA A 114 -10.47 -2.52 12.53
CA ALA A 114 -10.17 -3.32 13.71
C ALA A 114 -11.38 -3.42 14.67
N ALA A 115 -12.09 -2.33 14.90
CA ALA A 115 -13.33 -2.33 15.68
C ALA A 115 -14.41 -3.22 15.03
N ALA A 116 -14.58 -3.14 13.71
CA ALA A 116 -15.56 -3.94 12.97
C ALA A 116 -15.23 -5.46 13.01
N PHE A 117 -13.96 -5.84 12.83
CA PHE A 117 -13.53 -7.24 12.95
C PHE A 117 -13.71 -7.78 14.37
N CYS A 118 -13.35 -6.98 15.37
CA CYS A 118 -13.53 -7.37 16.76
C CYS A 118 -15.00 -7.50 17.15
N ALA A 119 -15.89 -6.68 16.59
CA ALA A 119 -17.33 -6.79 16.80
C ALA A 119 -17.94 -8.02 16.11
N THR A 120 -17.44 -8.40 14.94
CA THR A 120 -17.99 -9.51 14.14
C THR A 120 -17.43 -10.88 14.53
N GLU A 121 -16.13 -11.00 14.75
CA GLU A 121 -15.46 -12.27 15.07
C GLU A 121 -15.21 -12.49 16.56
N GLY A 122 -15.10 -11.41 17.34
CA GLY A 122 -14.80 -11.48 18.78
C GLY A 122 -15.81 -12.29 19.60
N PRO A 123 -17.13 -12.13 19.42
CA PRO A 123 -18.13 -12.91 20.15
C PRO A 123 -18.02 -14.42 19.87
N ARG A 124 -17.92 -14.80 18.59
CA ARG A 124 -17.79 -16.19 18.16
C ARG A 124 -16.56 -16.86 18.75
N GLU A 125 -15.41 -16.17 18.72
CA GLU A 125 -14.17 -16.70 19.28
C GLU A 125 -14.29 -16.90 20.80
N ARG A 126 -14.88 -15.94 21.53
CA ARG A 126 -15.08 -16.05 22.98
C ARG A 126 -15.96 -17.24 23.35
N GLU A 127 -17.07 -17.43 22.65
CA GLU A 127 -17.98 -18.56 22.87
C GLU A 127 -17.28 -19.90 22.59
N GLN A 128 -16.56 -20.00 21.48
CA GLN A 128 -15.80 -21.20 21.11
C GLN A 128 -14.72 -21.52 22.16
N VAL A 129 -14.04 -20.49 22.69
CA VAL A 129 -13.03 -20.66 23.73
C VAL A 129 -13.61 -21.14 25.05
N VAL A 130 -14.75 -20.60 25.46
CA VAL A 130 -15.44 -21.03 26.69
C VAL A 130 -15.96 -22.45 26.53
N LEU A 131 -16.62 -22.75 25.41
CA LEU A 131 -17.18 -24.07 25.12
C LEU A 131 -16.11 -25.16 25.16
N LEU A 132 -14.97 -24.95 24.50
CA LEU A 132 -13.89 -25.93 24.47
C LEU A 132 -13.19 -26.09 25.81
N LYS A 133 -12.99 -25.01 26.56
CA LYS A 133 -12.49 -25.07 27.94
C LYS A 133 -13.43 -25.89 28.84
N ASN A 134 -14.74 -25.74 28.68
CA ASN A 134 -15.72 -26.49 29.45
C ASN A 134 -15.70 -27.97 29.06
N MET A 135 -15.73 -28.30 27.77
CA MET A 135 -15.66 -29.70 27.33
C MET A 135 -14.36 -30.41 27.75
N GLN A 136 -13.22 -29.71 27.73
CA GLN A 136 -11.96 -30.25 28.24
C GLN A 136 -12.02 -30.52 29.75
N LYS A 137 -12.62 -29.62 30.53
CA LYS A 137 -12.85 -29.82 31.97
C LYS A 137 -13.79 -31.00 32.21
N ASP A 138 -14.89 -31.10 31.47
CA ASP A 138 -15.86 -32.19 31.61
C ASP A 138 -15.24 -33.54 31.28
N LEU A 139 -14.38 -33.61 30.26
CA LEU A 139 -13.59 -34.81 29.96
C LEU A 139 -12.64 -35.17 31.09
N ALA A 140 -11.89 -34.21 31.62
CA ALA A 140 -10.93 -34.44 32.71
C ALA A 140 -11.63 -34.87 34.01
N VAL A 141 -12.73 -34.21 34.37
CA VAL A 141 -13.55 -34.55 35.53
C VAL A 141 -14.21 -35.91 35.34
N GLY A 142 -14.81 -36.17 34.17
CA GLY A 142 -15.43 -37.46 33.85
C GLY A 142 -14.44 -38.61 33.96
N LEU A 143 -13.24 -38.47 33.36
CA LEU A 143 -12.17 -39.45 33.49
C LEU A 143 -11.77 -39.66 34.95
N ALA A 144 -11.51 -38.58 35.70
CA ALA A 144 -11.13 -38.69 37.11
C ALA A 144 -12.21 -39.37 37.97
N THR A 145 -13.48 -39.16 37.65
CA THR A 145 -14.62 -39.71 38.41
C THR A 145 -14.76 -41.20 38.13
N GLU A 146 -14.75 -41.62 36.86
CA GLU A 146 -14.84 -43.03 36.50
C GLU A 146 -13.61 -43.82 36.98
N LEU A 147 -12.42 -43.24 36.91
CA LEU A 147 -11.21 -43.88 37.43
C LEU A 147 -11.26 -44.06 38.96
N ARG A 148 -11.89 -43.13 39.69
CA ARG A 148 -12.12 -43.29 41.14
C ARG A 148 -13.13 -44.39 41.42
N GLN A 149 -14.23 -44.45 40.67
CA GLN A 149 -15.26 -45.48 40.83
C GLN A 149 -14.71 -46.89 40.57
N LEU A 150 -13.94 -47.06 39.48
CA LEU A 150 -13.27 -48.33 39.15
C LEU A 150 -12.33 -48.81 40.28
N ARG A 151 -11.65 -47.88 40.97
CA ARG A 151 -10.79 -48.22 42.12
C ARG A 151 -11.58 -48.67 43.34
N THR A 152 -12.77 -48.12 43.57
CA THR A 152 -13.60 -48.46 44.74
C THR A 152 -14.41 -49.74 44.58
N GLU A 153 -14.70 -50.19 43.35
CA GLU A 153 -15.61 -51.31 43.09
C GLU A 153 -14.91 -52.65 42.83
N GLN A 154 -13.64 -52.67 42.41
CA GLN A 154 -12.97 -53.89 41.92
C GLN A 154 -11.53 -54.03 42.47
N ASP A 155 -11.31 -54.99 43.39
CA ASP A 155 -10.00 -55.23 44.05
C ASP A 155 -9.07 -56.20 43.29
N GLN A 156 -9.59 -56.90 42.26
CA GLN A 156 -8.86 -57.91 41.50
C GLN A 156 -9.08 -57.67 39.99
N ASP A 157 -7.97 -57.43 39.26
CA ASP A 157 -7.88 -57.14 37.80
C ASP A 157 -8.20 -55.72 37.30
N VAL A 158 -7.71 -54.68 38.01
CA VAL A 158 -7.97 -53.26 37.69
C VAL A 158 -7.16 -52.72 36.49
N GLU A 159 -5.97 -53.25 36.23
CA GLU A 159 -5.05 -52.72 35.20
C GLU A 159 -5.57 -52.72 33.76
N PRO A 160 -6.14 -53.82 33.21
CA PRO A 160 -6.60 -53.83 31.83
C PRO A 160 -7.79 -52.87 31.60
N LEU A 161 -8.78 -52.88 32.51
CA LEU A 161 -9.96 -52.01 32.47
C LEU A 161 -9.63 -50.53 32.61
N TRP A 162 -8.68 -50.21 33.50
CA TRP A 162 -8.16 -48.84 33.65
C TRP A 162 -7.55 -48.34 32.34
N SER A 163 -6.72 -49.17 31.71
CA SER A 163 -6.03 -48.80 30.47
C SER A 163 -7.00 -48.56 29.30
N ASP A 164 -8.09 -49.33 29.23
CA ASP A 164 -9.10 -49.19 28.19
C ASP A 164 -9.94 -47.92 28.39
N LYS A 165 -10.28 -47.58 29.63
CA LYS A 165 -11.03 -46.35 29.94
C LYS A 165 -10.20 -45.09 29.67
N VAL A 166 -8.93 -45.10 30.03
CA VAL A 166 -8.00 -44.02 29.66
C VAL A 166 -7.91 -43.89 28.14
N ARG A 167 -7.71 -44.99 27.41
CA ARG A 167 -7.68 -44.97 25.94
C ARG A 167 -8.97 -44.41 25.32
N GLN A 168 -10.13 -44.77 25.85
CA GLN A 168 -11.42 -44.24 25.40
C GLN A 168 -11.52 -42.72 25.57
N TYR A 169 -11.13 -42.19 26.72
CA TYR A 169 -11.17 -40.74 26.98
C TYR A 169 -10.12 -39.97 26.19
N VAL A 170 -8.92 -40.57 25.98
CA VAL A 170 -7.89 -40.00 25.12
C VAL A 170 -8.39 -39.91 23.67
N ALA A 171 -9.02 -40.95 23.14
CA ALA A 171 -9.62 -40.92 21.80
C ALA A 171 -10.75 -39.88 21.69
N LYS A 172 -11.57 -39.72 22.75
CA LYS A 172 -12.61 -38.69 22.81
C LYS A 172 -12.02 -37.29 22.85
N HIS A 173 -10.94 -37.10 23.60
CA HIS A 173 -10.19 -35.84 23.65
C HIS A 173 -9.55 -35.50 22.30
N GLU A 174 -8.92 -36.48 21.65
CA GLU A 174 -8.33 -36.33 20.31
C GLU A 174 -9.38 -35.86 19.29
N LYS A 175 -10.54 -36.53 19.23
CA LYS A 175 -11.63 -36.14 18.33
C LYS A 175 -12.12 -34.71 18.58
N LEU A 176 -12.21 -34.31 19.85
CA LEU A 176 -12.59 -32.95 20.23
C LEU A 176 -11.52 -31.94 19.81
N LEU A 177 -10.25 -32.26 20.02
CA LEU A 177 -9.12 -31.42 19.65
C LEU A 177 -9.03 -31.25 18.12
N LEU A 178 -9.26 -32.32 17.36
CA LEU A 178 -9.32 -32.26 15.90
C LEU A 178 -10.49 -31.38 15.41
N ALA A 179 -11.68 -31.50 16.01
CA ALA A 179 -12.82 -30.63 15.68
C ALA A 179 -12.57 -29.17 16.06
N ALA A 180 -11.88 -28.94 17.18
CA ALA A 180 -11.45 -27.63 17.63
C ALA A 180 -10.45 -27.00 16.64
N VAL A 181 -9.40 -27.72 16.26
CA VAL A 181 -8.41 -27.25 15.28
C VAL A 181 -9.05 -27.00 13.92
N ALA A 182 -9.95 -27.88 13.46
CA ALA A 182 -10.70 -27.70 12.21
C ALA A 182 -11.59 -26.44 12.23
N SER A 183 -12.08 -26.03 13.40
CA SER A 183 -12.85 -24.80 13.61
C SER A 183 -11.99 -23.57 13.91
N GLY A 184 -10.65 -23.69 13.84
CA GLY A 184 -9.69 -22.60 14.06
C GLY A 184 -9.27 -22.41 15.52
N TYR A 185 -9.67 -23.30 16.42
CA TYR A 185 -9.25 -23.29 17.82
C TYR A 185 -7.91 -24.01 17.98
N GLY A 186 -6.86 -23.25 18.32
CA GLY A 186 -5.49 -23.77 18.43
C GLY A 186 -4.45 -22.85 17.81
N GLU A 187 -4.85 -22.02 16.85
CA GLU A 187 -4.09 -20.82 16.41
C GLU A 187 -3.93 -19.80 17.59
N GLY A 188 -4.69 -20.01 18.67
CA GLY A 188 -4.93 -19.11 19.79
C GLY A 188 -4.07 -19.26 21.06
N GLY A 189 -3.09 -20.17 21.14
CA GLY A 189 -2.19 -20.25 22.31
C GLY A 189 -2.94 -20.40 23.65
N ASN A 190 -2.26 -20.18 24.80
CA ASN A 190 -2.80 -20.46 26.15
C ASN A 190 -4.16 -19.77 26.49
N SER A 191 -4.57 -18.73 25.76
CA SER A 191 -5.85 -18.02 25.96
C SER A 191 -6.89 -18.24 24.85
N GLY A 192 -6.48 -18.74 23.68
CA GLY A 192 -7.37 -19.02 22.55
C GLY A 192 -7.86 -17.79 21.77
N GLN A 193 -7.41 -16.56 22.10
CA GLN A 193 -8.02 -15.32 21.57
C GLN A 193 -7.09 -14.54 20.62
N LEU A 194 -7.39 -14.63 19.31
CA LEU A 194 -6.77 -13.88 18.22
C LEU A 194 -7.51 -12.59 17.92
N TRP A 195 -8.85 -12.59 17.96
CA TRP A 195 -9.74 -11.46 17.67
C TRP A 195 -9.89 -10.50 18.85
N THR A 196 -8.75 -10.18 19.48
CA THR A 196 -8.61 -9.07 20.43
C THR A 196 -8.32 -7.77 19.67
N PHE A 197 -8.61 -6.60 20.25
CA PHE A 197 -8.37 -5.32 19.57
C PHE A 197 -6.96 -5.18 18.94
N PRO A 198 -5.86 -5.52 19.65
CA PRO A 198 -4.52 -5.52 19.04
C PRO A 198 -4.34 -6.53 17.91
N GLY A 199 -5.00 -7.69 17.99
CA GLY A 199 -5.01 -8.69 16.91
C GLY A 199 -5.81 -8.23 15.69
N CYS A 200 -6.95 -7.58 15.91
CA CYS A 200 -7.76 -6.96 14.85
C CYS A 200 -6.99 -5.83 14.14
N VAL A 201 -6.21 -5.02 14.87
CA VAL A 201 -5.33 -3.99 14.29
C VAL A 201 -4.24 -4.62 13.42
N LEU A 202 -3.56 -5.65 13.93
CA LEU A 202 -2.56 -6.38 13.14
C LEU A 202 -3.17 -6.96 11.86
N PHE A 203 -4.35 -7.60 11.97
CA PHE A 203 -5.08 -8.14 10.83
C PHE A 203 -5.41 -7.05 9.82
N ALA A 204 -5.98 -5.93 10.27
CA ALA A 204 -6.33 -4.78 9.43
C ALA A 204 -5.12 -4.22 8.67
N ILE A 205 -3.98 -4.05 9.34
CA ILE A 205 -2.72 -3.62 8.71
C ILE A 205 -2.25 -4.65 7.69
N SER A 206 -2.22 -5.94 8.05
CA SER A 206 -1.78 -7.02 7.15
C SER A 206 -2.64 -7.16 5.89
N LEU A 207 -3.94 -6.83 6.01
CA LEU A 207 -4.91 -6.89 4.93
C LEU A 207 -4.76 -5.69 3.99
N ILE A 208 -4.63 -4.47 4.53
CA ILE A 208 -4.41 -3.26 3.73
C ILE A 208 -3.06 -3.29 3.02
N THR A 209 -2.01 -3.75 3.71
CA THR A 209 -0.66 -3.90 3.13
C THR A 209 -0.56 -5.02 2.11
N THR A 210 -1.62 -5.82 1.92
CA THR A 210 -1.66 -7.00 1.04
C THR A 210 -0.59 -8.05 1.34
N LEU A 211 0.04 -8.00 2.51
CA LEU A 211 1.03 -8.97 2.93
C LEU A 211 0.37 -10.32 3.23
N GLY A 212 -0.77 -10.30 3.94
CA GLY A 212 -1.55 -11.50 4.23
C GLY A 212 -0.78 -12.60 5.00
N PHE A 213 0.33 -12.29 5.66
CA PHE A 213 1.18 -13.30 6.31
C PHE A 213 0.49 -13.95 7.50
N GLY A 214 -0.10 -15.14 7.28
CA GLY A 214 -0.63 -16.02 8.30
C GLY A 214 -1.61 -15.36 9.26
N ALA A 215 -2.31 -14.31 8.84
CA ALA A 215 -3.22 -13.57 9.69
C ALA A 215 -4.51 -14.40 9.92
N PRO A 216 -5.15 -14.30 11.10
CA PRO A 216 -6.39 -15.01 11.37
C PRO A 216 -7.47 -14.60 10.36
N VAL A 217 -8.10 -15.56 9.69
CA VAL A 217 -9.09 -15.29 8.65
C VAL A 217 -10.49 -15.24 9.26
N PRO A 218 -11.33 -14.23 8.96
CA PRO A 218 -12.69 -14.16 9.46
C PRO A 218 -13.50 -15.37 8.96
N ARG A 219 -14.19 -16.04 9.90
CA ARG A 219 -14.99 -17.23 9.61
C ARG A 219 -16.48 -16.92 9.49
N THR A 220 -16.94 -15.83 10.09
CA THR A 220 -18.32 -15.36 9.98
C THR A 220 -18.58 -14.77 8.59
N THR A 221 -19.80 -14.92 8.10
CA THR A 221 -20.25 -14.27 6.85
C THR A 221 -20.13 -12.76 6.96
N ALA A 222 -20.54 -12.18 8.10
CA ALA A 222 -20.42 -10.75 8.38
C ALA A 222 -18.97 -10.27 8.35
N GLY A 223 -18.05 -10.94 9.06
CA GLY A 223 -16.64 -10.59 9.11
C GLY A 223 -15.95 -10.67 7.74
N ARG A 224 -16.32 -11.67 6.92
CA ARG A 224 -15.84 -11.78 5.53
C ARG A 224 -16.33 -10.62 4.66
N THR A 225 -17.61 -10.27 4.75
CA THR A 225 -18.16 -9.12 4.01
C THR A 225 -17.48 -7.81 4.41
N VAL A 226 -17.30 -7.59 5.72
CA VAL A 226 -16.54 -6.44 6.24
C VAL A 226 -15.11 -6.44 5.69
N GLY A 227 -14.45 -7.60 5.67
CA GLY A 227 -13.11 -7.77 5.11
C GLY A 227 -13.00 -7.37 3.64
N VAL A 228 -13.95 -7.78 2.80
CA VAL A 228 -13.99 -7.42 1.38
C VAL A 228 -14.19 -5.92 1.19
N VAL A 229 -15.15 -5.31 1.88
CA VAL A 229 -15.41 -3.86 1.79
C VAL A 229 -14.20 -3.05 2.29
N PHE A 230 -13.62 -3.50 3.40
CA PHE A 230 -12.45 -2.87 3.99
C PHE A 230 -11.24 -2.91 3.05
N ALA A 231 -10.98 -4.06 2.41
CA ALA A 231 -9.90 -4.24 1.45
C ALA A 231 -10.11 -3.43 0.17
N ALA A 232 -11.34 -3.38 -0.35
CA ALA A 232 -11.67 -2.65 -1.59
C ALA A 232 -11.35 -1.15 -1.51
N ILE A 233 -11.49 -0.55 -0.33
CA ILE A 233 -11.17 0.87 -0.09
C ILE A 233 -9.75 1.06 0.42
N GLY A 234 -9.31 0.22 1.36
CA GLY A 234 -8.03 0.37 2.03
C GLY A 234 -6.84 0.13 1.12
N ILE A 235 -6.87 -0.93 0.29
CA ILE A 235 -5.74 -1.30 -0.58
C ILE A 235 -5.40 -0.19 -1.59
N PRO A 236 -6.34 0.36 -2.38
CA PRO A 236 -6.01 1.43 -3.32
C PRO A 236 -5.44 2.69 -2.65
N VAL A 237 -5.98 3.08 -1.49
CA VAL A 237 -5.53 4.27 -0.76
C VAL A 237 -4.13 4.05 -0.19
N HIS A 238 -3.86 2.87 0.37
CA HIS A 238 -2.55 2.50 0.88
C HIS A 238 -1.48 2.42 -0.20
N PHE A 239 -1.82 1.78 -1.33
CA PHE A 239 -0.95 1.74 -2.49
C PHE A 239 -0.60 3.15 -3.00
N LEU A 240 -1.60 4.05 -3.05
CA LEU A 240 -1.38 5.44 -3.41
C LEU A 240 -0.45 6.16 -2.44
N LEU A 241 -0.61 5.96 -1.12
CA LEU A 241 0.28 6.53 -0.11
C LEU A 241 1.72 6.07 -0.33
N ILE A 242 1.93 4.76 -0.46
CA ILE A 242 3.26 4.17 -0.53
C ILE A 242 4.00 4.56 -1.82
N LEU A 243 3.33 4.55 -2.98
CA LEU A 243 3.94 4.96 -4.24
C LEU A 243 4.42 6.41 -4.19
N ASN A 244 3.59 7.31 -3.64
CA ASN A 244 3.96 8.70 -3.49
C ASN A 244 5.10 8.91 -2.49
N PHE A 245 5.11 8.12 -1.40
CA PHE A 245 6.20 8.14 -0.43
C PHE A 245 7.52 7.67 -1.06
N GLY A 246 7.49 6.57 -1.82
CA GLY A 246 8.64 6.07 -2.58
C GLY A 246 9.21 7.12 -3.55
N LEU A 247 8.34 7.74 -4.36
CA LEU A 247 8.76 8.80 -5.29
C LEU A 247 9.34 10.02 -4.55
N MET A 248 8.72 10.42 -3.43
CA MET A 248 9.24 11.50 -2.60
C MET A 248 10.64 11.20 -2.08
N ALA A 249 10.87 9.99 -1.59
CA ALA A 249 12.16 9.55 -1.07
C ALA A 249 13.23 9.55 -2.16
N VAL A 250 12.92 9.03 -3.36
CA VAL A 250 13.85 9.03 -4.51
C VAL A 250 14.25 10.46 -4.88
N LEU A 251 13.29 11.37 -5.01
CA LEU A 251 13.58 12.77 -5.36
C LEU A 251 14.42 13.48 -4.30
N ARG A 252 14.15 13.22 -3.01
CA ARG A 252 14.95 13.75 -1.90
C ARG A 252 16.37 13.21 -1.95
N LEU A 253 16.54 11.92 -2.18
CA LEU A 253 17.83 11.26 -2.27
C LEU A 253 18.65 11.75 -3.48
N GLN A 254 17.99 11.96 -4.63
CA GLN A 254 18.60 12.56 -5.82
C GLN A 254 19.05 14.00 -5.58
N ARG A 255 18.19 14.84 -4.95
CA ARG A 255 18.56 16.21 -4.60
C ARG A 255 19.74 16.25 -3.65
N TYR A 256 19.76 15.38 -2.65
CA TYR A 256 20.88 15.26 -1.72
C TYR A 256 22.18 14.85 -2.43
N ALA A 257 22.10 13.86 -3.34
CA ALA A 257 23.23 13.43 -4.14
C ALA A 257 23.76 14.56 -5.05
N ASN A 258 22.87 15.31 -5.70
CA ASN A 258 23.24 16.44 -6.55
C ASN A 258 23.82 17.60 -5.75
N ALA A 259 23.26 17.93 -4.58
CA ALA A 259 23.81 18.96 -3.70
C ALA A 259 25.23 18.62 -3.24
N ARG A 260 25.46 17.37 -2.81
CA ARG A 260 26.79 16.87 -2.42
C ARG A 260 27.78 16.84 -3.58
N ARG A 261 27.32 16.59 -4.80
CA ARG A 261 28.16 16.59 -6.01
C ARG A 261 28.50 18.01 -6.46
N ASN A 262 27.54 18.94 -6.43
CA ASN A 262 27.76 20.35 -6.79
C ASN A 262 28.68 21.05 -5.80
N SER A 263 28.69 20.67 -4.52
CA SER A 263 29.70 21.14 -3.57
C SER A 263 31.12 20.62 -3.86
N GLN A 264 31.27 19.54 -4.64
CA GLN A 264 32.56 19.01 -5.07
C GLN A 264 32.99 19.49 -6.46
N LEU A 265 32.05 19.83 -7.34
CA LEU A 265 32.31 20.27 -8.71
C LEU A 265 32.03 21.78 -8.80
N GLY A 266 33.02 22.60 -8.43
CA GLY A 266 32.94 24.04 -8.63
C GLY A 266 32.64 24.39 -10.09
N ASN A 267 31.57 25.16 -10.32
CA ASN A 267 31.22 25.85 -11.57
C ASN A 267 31.32 25.03 -12.87
N ALA A 268 30.64 23.88 -12.96
CA ALA A 268 30.37 23.24 -14.25
C ALA A 268 28.87 23.26 -14.57
N GLU A 269 28.54 23.70 -15.79
CA GLU A 269 27.20 23.79 -16.39
C GLU A 269 26.30 22.57 -16.08
N PRO A 270 25.01 22.77 -15.77
CA PRO A 270 24.10 21.68 -15.42
C PRO A 270 23.79 20.81 -16.65
N LYS A 271 24.53 19.72 -16.83
CA LYS A 271 24.12 18.66 -17.77
C LYS A 271 22.82 18.03 -17.29
N TYR A 272 21.74 18.29 -18.02
CA TYR A 272 20.48 17.57 -17.91
C TYR A 272 20.77 16.08 -18.11
N SER A 273 20.35 15.23 -17.16
CA SER A 273 20.56 13.77 -17.10
C SER A 273 21.91 13.25 -16.58
N LEU A 274 22.40 13.77 -15.44
CA LEU A 274 23.46 13.08 -14.71
C LEU A 274 22.97 11.71 -14.20
N PRO A 275 23.69 10.60 -14.48
CA PRO A 275 23.29 9.27 -14.05
C PRO A 275 23.29 9.17 -12.52
N ILE A 276 22.28 8.47 -11.97
CA ILE A 276 22.16 8.28 -10.53
C ILE A 276 23.42 7.55 -10.00
N PRO A 277 24.12 8.09 -8.99
CA PRO A 277 25.34 7.47 -8.47
C PRO A 277 25.05 6.08 -7.90
N ARG A 278 26.01 5.15 -8.06
CA ARG A 278 25.85 3.75 -7.64
C ARG A 278 25.48 3.60 -6.17
N TRP A 279 26.01 4.46 -5.29
CA TRP A 279 25.71 4.42 -3.86
C TRP A 279 24.21 4.66 -3.57
N VAL A 280 23.54 5.55 -4.31
CA VAL A 280 22.09 5.81 -4.16
C VAL A 280 21.26 4.55 -4.48
N LYS A 281 21.76 3.67 -5.36
CA LYS A 281 21.12 2.37 -5.65
C LYS A 281 21.30 1.37 -4.51
N ILE A 282 22.43 1.42 -3.79
CA ILE A 282 22.78 0.46 -2.74
C ILE A 282 22.12 0.82 -1.40
N VAL A 283 22.01 2.11 -1.08
CA VAL A 283 21.42 2.62 0.17
C VAL A 283 20.10 1.93 0.57
N PRO A 284 19.06 1.83 -0.27
CA PRO A 284 17.79 1.21 0.13
C PRO A 284 17.92 -0.29 0.48
N PHE A 285 18.84 -1.02 -0.16
CA PHE A 285 19.11 -2.42 0.20
C PHE A 285 19.81 -2.54 1.54
N VAL A 286 20.79 -1.67 1.81
CA VAL A 286 21.46 -1.61 3.12
C VAL A 286 20.45 -1.25 4.21
N CYS A 287 19.56 -0.28 3.96
CA CYS A 287 18.47 0.05 4.87
C CYS A 287 17.53 -1.13 5.11
N SER A 288 17.21 -1.94 4.08
CA SER A 288 16.37 -3.12 4.21
C SER A 288 17.00 -4.17 5.13
N VAL A 289 18.30 -4.46 4.95
CA VAL A 289 19.05 -5.40 5.81
C VAL A 289 19.13 -4.86 7.24
N ALA A 290 19.49 -3.59 7.42
CA ALA A 290 19.56 -2.95 8.73
C ALA A 290 18.20 -2.97 9.44
N TYR A 291 17.11 -2.74 8.72
CA TYR A 291 15.74 -2.79 9.23
C TYR A 291 15.35 -4.19 9.69
N TYR A 292 15.77 -5.23 8.95
CA TYR A 292 15.55 -6.61 9.37
C TYR A 292 16.34 -6.97 10.62
N VAL A 293 17.61 -6.55 10.71
CA VAL A 293 18.44 -6.73 11.92
C VAL A 293 17.84 -6.02 13.13
N LEU A 294 17.28 -4.82 12.93
CA LEU A 294 16.52 -4.12 13.97
C LEU A 294 15.29 -4.95 14.41
N GLY A 295 14.59 -5.58 13.48
CA GLY A 295 13.51 -6.52 13.78
C GLY A 295 13.96 -7.70 14.64
N ILE A 296 15.11 -8.32 14.33
CA ILE A 296 15.69 -9.42 15.12
C ILE A 296 16.00 -8.96 16.55
N LEU A 297 16.55 -7.75 16.71
CA LEU A 297 16.85 -7.18 18.02
C LEU A 297 15.57 -6.92 18.84
N CYS A 298 14.59 -6.23 18.24
CA CYS A 298 13.39 -5.78 18.92
C CYS A 298 12.36 -6.88 19.17
N PHE A 299 12.22 -7.85 18.26
CA PHE A 299 11.19 -8.89 18.35
C PHE A 299 11.74 -10.27 18.65
N GLY A 300 13.04 -10.51 18.45
CA GLY A 300 13.72 -11.75 18.81
C GLY A 300 14.40 -11.67 20.18
N ILE A 301 15.50 -10.91 20.25
CA ILE A 301 16.37 -10.83 21.43
C ILE A 301 15.63 -10.24 22.63
N ALA A 302 14.83 -9.20 22.43
CA ALA A 302 14.03 -8.60 23.52
C ALA A 302 12.96 -9.54 24.11
N ARG A 303 12.63 -10.64 23.43
CA ARG A 303 11.71 -11.69 23.91
C ARG A 303 12.44 -12.90 24.50
N SER A 304 13.76 -12.80 24.70
CA SER A 304 14.62 -13.85 25.26
C SER A 304 14.53 -15.17 24.49
N ARG A 305 14.34 -15.12 23.16
CA ARG A 305 14.31 -16.29 22.29
C ARG A 305 15.74 -16.71 21.87
N PRO A 306 15.98 -18.00 21.57
CA PRO A 306 17.25 -18.42 21.00
C PRO A 306 17.50 -17.71 19.66
N ILE A 307 18.77 -17.54 19.30
CA ILE A 307 19.21 -16.73 18.15
C ILE A 307 18.56 -17.23 16.84
N ALA A 308 18.45 -18.54 16.65
CA ALA A 308 17.81 -19.12 15.47
C ALA A 308 16.32 -18.74 15.34
N ALA A 309 15.57 -18.77 16.44
CA ALA A 309 14.17 -18.35 16.45
C ALA A 309 14.04 -16.82 16.31
N SER A 310 15.03 -16.07 16.79
CA SER A 310 15.07 -14.61 16.65
C SER A 310 15.25 -14.15 15.21
N VAL A 311 15.96 -14.92 14.37
CA VAL A 311 16.04 -14.65 12.93
C VAL A 311 14.67 -14.89 12.28
N LEU A 312 13.99 -15.97 12.66
CA LEU A 312 12.68 -16.33 12.13
C LEU A 312 11.51 -15.66 12.87
N PHE A 313 11.76 -14.57 13.58
CA PHE A 313 10.75 -13.88 14.38
C PHE A 313 9.45 -13.53 13.62
N PRO A 314 9.43 -13.23 12.30
CA PRO A 314 8.18 -12.93 11.60
C PRO A 314 7.19 -14.11 11.62
N LEU A 315 7.69 -15.34 11.73
CA LEU A 315 6.85 -16.53 11.81
C LEU A 315 6.06 -16.57 13.12
N ASP A 316 6.63 -16.11 14.24
CA ASP A 316 5.96 -16.07 15.54
C ASP A 316 4.69 -15.19 15.51
N PHE A 317 4.64 -14.20 14.61
CA PHE A 317 3.48 -13.29 14.46
C PHE A 317 2.42 -13.81 13.49
N THR A 318 2.56 -15.05 13.01
CA THR A 318 1.50 -15.73 12.27
C THR A 318 0.56 -16.49 13.20
N ALA A 319 -0.66 -16.76 12.75
CA ALA A 319 -1.63 -17.60 13.46
C ALA A 319 -1.05 -18.99 13.79
N ALA A 320 -0.21 -19.54 12.90
CA ALA A 320 0.49 -20.81 13.12
C ALA A 320 1.69 -20.69 14.07
N GLY A 321 2.37 -19.54 14.12
CA GLY A 321 3.53 -19.30 14.99
C GLY A 321 3.20 -18.86 16.42
N GLY A 322 1.93 -18.88 16.80
CA GLY A 322 1.50 -18.54 18.16
C GLY A 322 1.36 -17.05 18.42
N LEU A 323 0.91 -16.28 17.42
CA LEU A 323 0.56 -14.85 17.53
C LEU A 323 -0.25 -14.52 18.79
N SER A 324 -1.13 -15.43 19.15
CA SER A 324 -2.01 -15.37 20.30
C SER A 324 -1.33 -15.44 21.67
N THR A 325 -0.12 -15.98 21.75
CA THR A 325 0.72 -15.96 22.97
C THR A 325 1.46 -14.63 23.12
N ILE A 326 1.54 -13.84 22.05
CA ILE A 326 2.25 -12.56 22.04
C ILE A 326 1.40 -11.50 22.74
N VAL A 327 2.02 -10.67 23.57
CA VAL A 327 1.32 -9.57 24.25
C VAL A 327 0.75 -8.58 23.24
N GLY A 328 -0.46 -8.06 23.49
CA GLY A 328 -1.19 -7.23 22.52
C GLY A 328 -0.42 -6.02 22.00
N HIS A 329 0.26 -5.27 22.86
CA HIS A 329 1.04 -4.09 22.41
C HIS A 329 2.18 -4.46 21.45
N VAL A 330 2.81 -5.63 21.63
CA VAL A 330 3.86 -6.13 20.73
C VAL A 330 3.27 -6.47 19.35
N ARG A 331 2.02 -6.94 19.27
CA ARG A 331 1.32 -7.17 18.00
C ARG A 331 1.12 -5.86 17.22
N ILE A 332 0.74 -4.78 17.90
CA ILE A 332 0.57 -3.46 17.28
C ILE A 332 1.92 -2.93 16.78
N LEU A 333 2.97 -3.03 17.60
CA LEU A 333 4.33 -2.64 17.20
C LEU A 333 4.81 -3.43 15.97
N TYR A 334 4.51 -4.72 15.91
CA TYR A 334 4.82 -5.54 14.72
C TYR A 334 4.02 -5.11 13.49
N GLY A 335 2.75 -4.72 13.65
CA GLY A 335 1.97 -4.11 12.56
C GLY A 335 2.63 -2.84 12.02
N LEU A 336 3.08 -1.93 12.89
CA LEU A 336 3.84 -0.74 12.49
C LEU A 336 5.17 -1.10 11.82
N TYR A 337 5.83 -2.16 12.30
CA TYR A 337 7.04 -2.67 11.69
C TYR A 337 6.81 -3.16 10.25
N LEU A 338 5.68 -3.82 9.97
CA LEU A 338 5.31 -4.25 8.62
C LEU A 338 5.07 -3.06 7.68
N GLU A 339 4.39 -2.01 8.13
CA GLU A 339 4.25 -0.77 7.36
C GLU A 339 5.61 -0.14 7.01
N GLY A 340 6.54 -0.12 7.97
CA GLY A 340 7.93 0.30 7.72
C GLY A 340 8.64 -0.57 6.69
N ALA A 341 8.45 -1.90 6.73
CA ALA A 341 9.04 -2.81 5.75
C ALA A 341 8.50 -2.54 4.33
N VAL A 342 7.18 -2.38 4.19
CA VAL A 342 6.53 -2.10 2.91
C VAL A 342 6.96 -0.73 2.36
N THR A 343 7.10 0.29 3.20
CA THR A 343 7.60 1.61 2.75
C THR A 343 9.04 1.55 2.26
N ILE A 344 9.93 0.82 2.94
CA ILE A 344 11.32 0.61 2.47
C ILE A 344 11.34 -0.18 1.15
N ALA A 345 10.51 -1.22 1.03
CA ALA A 345 10.39 -1.99 -0.22
C ALA A 345 9.94 -1.10 -1.39
N ALA A 346 8.97 -0.21 -1.16
CA ALA A 346 8.51 0.72 -2.17
C ALA A 346 9.56 1.77 -2.57
N ILE A 347 10.37 2.25 -1.62
CA ILE A 347 11.53 3.11 -1.94
C ILE A 347 12.50 2.32 -2.83
N THR A 348 12.78 1.07 -2.51
CA THR A 348 13.67 0.20 -3.30
C THR A 348 13.15 0.02 -4.72
N VAL A 349 11.86 -0.31 -4.87
CA VAL A 349 11.20 -0.44 -6.18
C VAL A 349 11.26 0.87 -6.95
N ALA A 350 10.99 2.02 -6.31
CA ALA A 350 11.05 3.32 -6.96
C ALA A 350 12.48 3.67 -7.45
N VAL A 351 13.51 3.39 -6.66
CA VAL A 351 14.92 3.58 -7.06
C VAL A 351 15.28 2.68 -8.25
N LEU A 352 14.87 1.41 -8.20
CA LEU A 352 15.10 0.45 -9.27
C LEU A 352 14.39 0.87 -10.56
N GLN A 353 13.14 1.30 -10.46
CA GLN A 353 12.35 1.76 -11.60
C GLN A 353 13.03 2.95 -12.30
N VAL A 354 13.43 3.98 -11.55
CA VAL A 354 14.11 5.14 -12.14
C VAL A 354 15.44 4.74 -12.77
N SER A 355 16.20 3.84 -12.13
CA SER A 355 17.46 3.31 -12.69
C SER A 355 17.23 2.53 -13.98
N ALA A 356 16.19 1.69 -14.04
CA ALA A 356 15.85 0.89 -15.20
C ALA A 356 15.43 1.78 -16.37
N THR A 357 14.56 2.77 -16.13
CA THR A 357 14.13 3.74 -17.14
C THR A 357 15.32 4.51 -17.72
N GLN A 358 16.25 5.00 -16.88
CA GLN A 358 17.47 5.68 -17.35
C GLN A 358 18.39 4.77 -18.17
N SER A 359 18.52 3.50 -17.78
CA SER A 359 19.32 2.53 -18.53
C SER A 359 18.70 2.25 -19.90
N LEU A 360 17.38 2.08 -19.94
CA LEU A 360 16.64 1.82 -21.17
C LEU A 360 16.67 3.02 -22.11
N THR A 361 16.53 4.24 -21.60
CA THR A 361 16.65 5.46 -22.42
C THR A 361 18.05 5.62 -23.00
N ASN A 362 19.10 5.36 -22.21
CA ASN A 362 20.48 5.39 -22.71
C ASN A 362 20.73 4.33 -23.79
N ILE A 363 20.19 3.13 -23.63
CA ILE A 363 20.26 2.06 -24.64
C ILE A 363 19.48 2.46 -25.89
N GLY A 364 18.26 2.97 -25.74
CA GLY A 364 17.42 3.42 -26.84
C GLY A 364 18.06 4.55 -27.66
N LEU A 365 18.68 5.53 -27.00
CA LEU A 365 19.47 6.57 -27.66
C LEU A 365 20.71 6.00 -28.35
N LYS A 366 21.43 5.07 -27.70
CA LYS A 366 22.63 4.43 -28.28
C LYS A 366 22.34 3.64 -29.56
N TYR A 367 21.17 3.01 -29.64
CA TYR A 367 20.74 2.22 -30.80
C TYR A 367 19.83 3.00 -31.77
N GLY A 368 19.66 4.31 -31.59
CA GLY A 368 18.82 5.15 -32.47
C GLY A 368 17.32 4.80 -32.42
N LEU A 369 16.88 4.07 -31.40
CA LEU A 369 15.48 3.69 -31.18
C LEU A 369 14.66 4.83 -30.56
N LEU A 370 15.33 5.85 -30.01
CA LEU A 370 14.75 7.04 -29.41
C LEU A 370 15.39 8.29 -30.04
N ILE A 371 14.59 9.31 -30.32
CA ILE A 371 15.03 10.62 -30.82
C ILE A 371 14.90 11.61 -29.66
N GLU A 372 15.93 12.42 -29.40
CA GLU A 372 15.82 13.55 -28.46
C GLU A 372 14.88 14.60 -29.05
N ALA A 373 13.86 14.99 -28.27
CA ALA A 373 12.86 15.98 -28.68
C ALA A 373 13.34 17.41 -28.50
#